data_AF-A0A1Z5KE00-F1
#
_entry.id   AF-A0A1Z5KE00-F1
#
_cell.length_a   1.000
_cell.length_b   1.000
_cell.length_c   1.000
_cell.angle_alpha   90.00
_cell.angle_beta   90.00
_cell.angle_gamma   90.00
#
_symmetry.space_group_name_H-M   'P 1'
#
loop_
_entity.id
_entity.type
_entity.pdbx_description
1 polymer ?
#
loop_
_entity_poly.entity_id
_entity_poly.type
_entity_poly.pdbx_seq_one_letter_code
_entity_poly.pdbx_strand_id
1 'polypeptide(L)'
;MHRRSNQNSKTVSLLRSTFVVPQRTTILFATRDALGLQEFVAVRTEPQPNCWDGAAVTDFNGLLAGFDTMNEPIGDWNTSAVTVMTSMFLGAAAFNQPIGEWDTSKVTNMNGMFVAASAFNQDIRNWDTSEVIDMANLFFEAAAFNQPIGGWNTAKVKDMNGMFHLAAAFNQNIGEWDTSRVISMERMFASASSFHQNIGNWDTSSVTTMQGMFDSASRFNSDIGNWNTAHVTDTSVLFAFASQFNQDLSAWDTAKVTDMSFLFFQAASLNQDLCSWVRAPVLKTNMFTGSSCPEHNTQLADTFCRAC
;
A
#
# COMPACT_ATOMS: atom_id res chain seq x y z
N MET A 1 -49.36 -0.53 -2.87
CA MET A 1 -48.77 -0.66 -1.52
C MET A 1 -47.47 -1.45 -1.63
N HIS A 2 -46.37 -0.86 -1.15
CA HIS A 2 -45.04 -1.44 -0.85
C HIS A 2 -44.10 -1.97 -1.96
N ARG A 3 -43.03 -1.16 -2.15
CA ARG A 3 -41.60 -1.45 -2.38
C ARG A 3 -41.17 -2.92 -2.40
N ARG A 4 -40.28 -3.25 -3.35
CA ARG A 4 -38.85 -3.51 -3.05
C ARG A 4 -37.97 -3.22 -4.28
N SER A 5 -36.98 -2.37 -4.05
CA SER A 5 -35.81 -2.13 -4.90
C SER A 5 -34.92 -3.37 -4.91
N ASN A 6 -34.25 -3.63 -6.03
CA ASN A 6 -32.86 -4.06 -5.99
C ASN A 6 -32.11 -3.44 -7.18
N GLN A 7 -31.39 -2.37 -6.87
CA GLN A 7 -30.21 -1.94 -7.59
C GLN A 7 -29.10 -2.96 -7.31
N ASN A 8 -28.53 -3.55 -8.36
CA ASN A 8 -27.09 -3.84 -8.49
C ASN A 8 -26.89 -4.54 -9.84
N SER A 9 -27.08 -3.78 -10.91
CA SER A 9 -26.44 -4.04 -12.18
C SER A 9 -25.74 -2.74 -12.55
N LYS A 10 -24.60 -2.50 -11.88
CA LYS A 10 -23.64 -1.54 -12.39
C LYS A 10 -22.95 -2.24 -13.55
N THR A 11 -23.48 -1.93 -14.73
CA THR A 11 -22.87 -2.06 -16.03
C THR A 11 -21.35 -1.88 -15.94
N VAL A 12 -20.59 -2.96 -16.11
CA VAL A 12 -19.16 -2.90 -16.45
C VAL A 12 -19.11 -2.40 -17.90
N SER A 13 -19.20 -1.09 -18.06
CA SER A 13 -19.08 -0.38 -19.32
C SER A 13 -18.14 0.77 -19.06
N LEU A 14 -16.85 0.56 -19.32
CA LEU A 14 -15.85 1.53 -19.82
C LEU A 14 -14.45 1.03 -19.43
N LEU A 15 -13.88 0.17 -20.29
CA LEU A 15 -12.49 0.13 -20.75
C LEU A 15 -12.30 -1.20 -21.52
N ARG A 16 -12.70 -1.20 -22.80
CA ARG A 16 -12.36 -2.29 -23.74
C ARG A 16 -11.03 -1.93 -24.42
N SER A 17 -9.92 -2.11 -23.72
CA SER A 17 -8.63 -2.42 -24.36
C SER A 17 -8.54 -3.94 -24.52
N THR A 18 -9.22 -4.43 -25.57
CA THR A 18 -8.96 -5.71 -26.28
C THR A 18 -8.56 -6.94 -25.45
N PHE A 19 -9.35 -7.34 -24.46
CA PHE A 19 -9.40 -8.77 -24.13
C PHE A 19 -10.15 -9.50 -25.25
N VAL A 20 -9.53 -10.52 -25.84
CA VAL A 20 -10.26 -11.45 -26.71
C VAL A 20 -11.04 -12.40 -25.79
N VAL A 21 -12.26 -11.99 -25.51
CA VAL A 21 -13.26 -12.78 -24.79
C VAL A 21 -13.77 -13.86 -25.75
N PRO A 22 -13.58 -15.18 -25.50
CA PRO A 22 -14.09 -16.23 -26.36
C PRO A 22 -15.59 -16.04 -26.62
N GLN A 23 -16.02 -16.15 -27.89
CA GLN A 23 -17.40 -15.84 -28.25
C GLN A 23 -18.42 -16.80 -27.61
N ARG A 24 -19.52 -16.19 -27.16
CA ARG A 24 -20.69 -16.72 -26.42
C ARG A 24 -21.14 -18.12 -26.81
N THR A 25 -21.30 -19.00 -25.82
CA THR A 25 -22.32 -20.05 -25.88
C THR A 25 -23.59 -19.50 -25.23
N THR A 26 -24.60 -19.17 -26.03
CA THR A 26 -25.94 -18.85 -25.49
C THR A 26 -26.54 -20.15 -24.94
N ILE A 27 -26.61 -20.31 -23.62
CA ILE A 27 -27.37 -21.41 -23.01
C ILE A 27 -28.83 -20.96 -22.96
N LEU A 28 -29.68 -21.57 -23.78
CA LEU A 28 -31.14 -21.39 -23.76
C LEU A 28 -31.72 -22.35 -22.73
N PHE A 29 -32.25 -21.82 -21.62
CA PHE A 29 -33.12 -22.59 -20.74
C PHE A 29 -34.56 -22.41 -21.22
N ALA A 30 -35.26 -23.52 -21.45
CA ALA A 30 -36.71 -23.51 -21.65
C ALA A 30 -37.38 -23.74 -20.30
N THR A 31 -38.04 -22.71 -19.75
CA THR A 31 -38.99 -22.90 -18.65
C THR A 31 -40.39 -23.03 -19.24
N ARG A 32 -41.22 -23.87 -18.63
CA ARG A 32 -42.59 -24.12 -19.06
C ARG A 32 -43.53 -23.53 -18.04
N ASP A 33 -44.32 -22.56 -18.45
CA ASP A 33 -45.27 -21.89 -17.57
C ASP A 33 -46.58 -22.70 -17.52
N ALA A 34 -47.45 -22.41 -16.56
CA ALA A 34 -48.72 -23.12 -16.36
C ALA A 34 -49.69 -23.07 -17.57
N LEU A 35 -49.40 -22.25 -18.58
CA LEU A 35 -50.15 -22.11 -19.83
C LEU A 35 -49.47 -22.75 -21.06
N GLY A 36 -48.31 -23.41 -20.89
CA GLY A 36 -47.67 -24.20 -21.94
C GLY A 36 -46.87 -23.42 -23.01
N LEU A 37 -46.66 -22.11 -22.83
CA LEU A 37 -45.79 -21.30 -23.68
C LEU A 37 -44.31 -21.49 -23.28
N GLN A 38 -43.41 -21.59 -24.26
CA GLN A 38 -41.95 -21.61 -24.05
C GLN A 38 -41.45 -20.17 -23.96
N GLU A 39 -40.85 -19.79 -22.83
CA GLU A 39 -40.09 -18.55 -22.71
C GLU A 39 -38.59 -18.88 -22.78
N PHE A 40 -37.87 -18.20 -23.68
CA PHE A 40 -36.44 -18.38 -23.84
C PHE A 40 -35.70 -17.26 -23.10
N VAL A 41 -35.09 -17.58 -21.96
CA VAL A 41 -34.24 -16.63 -21.24
C VAL A 41 -32.81 -16.78 -21.72
N ALA A 42 -32.31 -15.76 -22.43
CA ALA A 42 -30.90 -15.68 -22.80
C ALA A 42 -30.08 -15.16 -21.61
N VAL A 43 -29.40 -16.05 -20.89
CA VAL A 43 -28.40 -15.64 -19.89
C VAL A 43 -27.11 -15.33 -20.63
N ARG A 44 -26.70 -14.05 -20.59
CA ARG A 44 -25.35 -13.65 -21.03
C ARG A 44 -24.40 -13.88 -19.86
N THR A 45 -23.65 -14.97 -19.87
CA THR A 45 -22.48 -15.11 -19.01
C THR A 45 -21.28 -14.50 -19.75
N GLU A 46 -20.67 -13.48 -19.17
CA GLU A 46 -19.29 -13.13 -19.53
C GLU A 46 -18.41 -14.34 -19.17
N PRO A 47 -17.48 -14.78 -20.02
CA PRO A 47 -16.61 -15.89 -19.66
C PRO A 47 -15.73 -15.47 -18.47
N GLN A 48 -15.48 -16.45 -17.61
CA GLN A 48 -14.67 -16.30 -16.41
C GLN A 48 -13.29 -15.70 -16.77
N PRO A 49 -12.66 -14.91 -15.87
CA PRO A 49 -11.36 -14.28 -16.14
C PRO A 49 -10.28 -15.25 -16.61
N ASN A 50 -10.28 -16.49 -16.11
CA ASN A 50 -9.34 -17.55 -16.53
C ASN A 50 -9.40 -17.90 -18.04
N CYS A 51 -10.43 -17.48 -18.76
CA CYS A 51 -10.60 -17.72 -20.20
C CYS A 51 -10.16 -16.54 -21.08
N TRP A 52 -9.63 -15.46 -20.50
CA TRP A 52 -9.27 -14.25 -21.24
C TRP A 52 -7.87 -14.35 -21.85
N ASP A 53 -7.72 -14.00 -23.13
CA ASP A 53 -6.40 -13.83 -23.77
C ASP A 53 -5.93 -12.38 -23.63
N GLY A 54 -4.88 -12.20 -22.81
CA GLY A 54 -4.25 -10.91 -22.50
C GLY A 54 -3.01 -10.59 -23.33
N ALA A 55 -2.62 -11.43 -24.31
CA ALA A 55 -1.31 -11.33 -24.97
C ALA A 55 -1.00 -9.98 -25.66
N ALA A 56 -2.03 -9.21 -26.02
CA ALA A 56 -1.91 -7.88 -26.61
C ALA A 56 -2.36 -6.74 -25.67
N VAL A 57 -2.80 -7.05 -24.46
CA VAL A 57 -3.32 -6.06 -23.52
C VAL A 57 -2.16 -5.42 -22.78
N THR A 58 -2.03 -4.10 -22.91
CA THR A 58 -0.96 -3.34 -22.25
C THR A 58 -1.41 -2.71 -20.94
N ASP A 59 -2.71 -2.63 -20.68
CA ASP A 59 -3.29 -1.88 -19.57
C ASP A 59 -4.30 -2.75 -18.79
N PHE A 60 -3.92 -3.12 -17.57
CA PHE A 60 -4.73 -3.86 -16.61
C PHE A 60 -5.35 -2.96 -15.53
N ASN A 61 -5.39 -1.64 -15.77
CA ASN A 61 -5.93 -0.70 -14.80
C ASN A 61 -7.35 -1.06 -14.36
N GLY A 62 -7.52 -1.34 -13.07
CA GLY A 62 -8.80 -1.65 -12.44
C GLY A 62 -9.50 -2.90 -12.98
N LEU A 63 -8.80 -3.76 -13.72
CA LEU A 63 -9.41 -4.83 -14.50
C LEU A 63 -10.29 -5.78 -13.67
N LEU A 64 -9.85 -6.10 -12.45
CA LEU A 64 -10.52 -6.99 -11.50
C LEU A 64 -10.89 -6.24 -10.20
N ALA A 65 -11.02 -4.91 -10.26
CA ALA A 65 -11.39 -4.09 -9.12
C ALA A 65 -12.83 -4.35 -8.67
N GLY A 66 -13.03 -4.54 -7.38
CA GLY A 66 -14.33 -4.75 -6.73
C GLY A 66 -14.87 -6.18 -6.80
N PHE A 67 -14.11 -7.12 -7.38
CA PHE A 67 -14.47 -8.54 -7.42
C PHE A 67 -14.14 -9.23 -6.09
N ASP A 68 -14.89 -8.88 -5.05
CA ASP A 68 -14.67 -9.30 -3.64
C ASP A 68 -14.55 -10.81 -3.40
N THR A 69 -15.24 -11.62 -4.22
CA THR A 69 -15.33 -13.09 -4.12
C THR A 69 -14.49 -13.82 -5.16
N MET A 70 -13.84 -13.11 -6.09
CA MET A 70 -13.09 -13.73 -7.17
C MET A 70 -11.80 -14.36 -6.64
N ASN A 71 -11.57 -15.61 -7.04
CA ASN A 71 -10.34 -16.35 -6.75
C ASN A 71 -10.06 -17.38 -7.87
N GLU A 72 -10.37 -17.00 -9.12
CA GLU A 72 -10.23 -17.85 -10.30
C GLU A 72 -8.76 -17.91 -10.78
N PRO A 73 -8.28 -19.07 -11.27
CA PRO A 73 -6.89 -19.25 -11.66
C PRO A 73 -6.56 -18.41 -12.90
N ILE A 74 -5.72 -17.40 -12.73
CA ILE A 74 -5.27 -16.48 -13.78
C ILE A 74 -3.74 -16.48 -13.95
N GLY A 75 -3.05 -17.43 -13.34
CA GLY A 75 -1.59 -17.56 -13.40
C GLY A 75 -1.06 -17.74 -14.83
N ASP A 76 -1.85 -18.37 -15.70
CA ASP A 76 -1.48 -18.68 -17.09
C ASP A 76 -1.67 -17.50 -18.07
N TRP A 77 -2.09 -16.33 -17.58
CA TRP A 77 -2.22 -15.15 -18.42
C TRP A 77 -0.87 -14.71 -19.00
N ASN A 78 -0.86 -14.39 -20.30
CA ASN A 78 0.29 -13.75 -20.92
C ASN A 78 0.31 -12.25 -20.58
N THR A 79 1.20 -11.84 -19.67
CA THR A 79 1.36 -10.45 -19.22
C THR A 79 2.53 -9.71 -19.88
N SER A 80 3.25 -10.33 -20.83
CA SER A 80 4.50 -9.79 -21.41
C SER A 80 4.35 -8.47 -22.18
N ALA A 81 3.12 -8.04 -22.46
CA ALA A 81 2.80 -6.76 -23.08
C ALA A 81 2.34 -5.69 -22.07
N VAL A 82 2.02 -6.08 -20.84
CA VAL A 82 1.41 -5.21 -19.82
C VAL A 82 2.43 -4.19 -19.33
N THR A 83 2.02 -2.93 -19.32
CA THR A 83 2.82 -1.79 -18.84
C THR A 83 2.19 -1.10 -17.62
N VAL A 84 0.89 -1.31 -17.38
CA VAL A 84 0.12 -0.69 -16.30
C VAL A 84 -0.73 -1.75 -15.58
N MET A 85 -0.61 -1.83 -14.25
CA MET A 85 -1.38 -2.73 -13.37
C MET A 85 -2.10 -1.98 -12.24
N THR A 86 -2.33 -0.68 -12.42
CA THR A 86 -2.94 0.20 -11.41
C THR A 86 -4.27 -0.37 -10.90
N SER A 87 -4.45 -0.46 -9.58
CA SER A 87 -5.72 -0.90 -8.96
C SER A 87 -6.30 -2.24 -9.49
N MET A 88 -5.50 -3.10 -10.13
CA MET A 88 -6.01 -4.27 -10.84
C MET A 88 -6.87 -5.17 -9.94
N PHE A 89 -6.48 -5.39 -8.69
CA PHE A 89 -7.19 -6.21 -7.70
C PHE A 89 -7.75 -5.38 -6.53
N LEU A 90 -8.02 -4.09 -6.75
CA LEU A 90 -8.59 -3.21 -5.72
C LEU A 90 -9.87 -3.82 -5.13
N GLY A 91 -9.87 -4.17 -3.85
CA GLY A 91 -11.01 -4.75 -3.15
C GLY A 91 -11.32 -6.22 -3.52
N ALA A 92 -10.44 -6.91 -4.24
CA ALA A 92 -10.58 -8.34 -4.52
C ALA A 92 -10.23 -9.18 -3.28
N ALA A 93 -11.04 -9.06 -2.22
CA ALA A 93 -10.73 -9.53 -0.88
C ALA A 93 -10.43 -11.03 -0.78
N ALA A 94 -11.07 -11.86 -1.61
CA ALA A 94 -10.85 -13.32 -1.64
C ALA A 94 -9.69 -13.77 -2.55
N PHE A 95 -9.06 -12.87 -3.32
CA PHE A 95 -8.07 -13.25 -4.31
C PHE A 95 -6.76 -13.71 -3.66
N ASN A 96 -6.31 -14.92 -4.02
CA ASN A 96 -5.06 -15.49 -3.55
C ASN A 96 -4.51 -16.54 -4.53
N GLN A 97 -4.65 -16.32 -5.85
CA GLN A 97 -4.16 -17.27 -6.87
C GLN A 97 -2.70 -17.01 -7.25
N PRO A 98 -1.93 -18.06 -7.58
CA PRO A 98 -0.53 -17.92 -7.93
C PRO A 98 -0.38 -17.11 -9.23
N ILE A 99 0.34 -15.98 -9.13
CA ILE A 99 0.66 -15.06 -10.22
C ILE A 99 2.16 -14.75 -10.28
N GLY A 100 2.98 -15.54 -9.58
CA GLY A 100 4.43 -15.36 -9.50
C GLY A 100 5.17 -15.53 -10.84
N GLU A 101 4.55 -16.24 -11.79
CA GLU A 101 5.09 -16.52 -13.13
C GLU A 101 4.72 -15.45 -14.18
N TRP A 102 4.01 -14.40 -13.77
CA TRP A 102 3.72 -13.28 -14.67
C TRP A 102 5.00 -12.54 -15.08
N ASP A 103 5.12 -12.22 -16.36
CA ASP A 103 6.13 -11.31 -16.89
C ASP A 103 5.73 -9.87 -16.57
N THR A 104 6.48 -9.23 -15.66
CA THR A 104 6.29 -7.84 -15.25
C THR A 104 7.37 -6.89 -15.80
N SER A 105 8.26 -7.38 -16.68
CA SER A 105 9.46 -6.65 -17.13
C SER A 105 9.20 -5.32 -17.84
N LYS A 106 7.96 -5.10 -18.31
CA LYS A 106 7.53 -3.84 -18.95
C LYS A 106 6.61 -3.00 -18.07
N VAL A 107 6.25 -3.48 -16.88
CA VAL A 107 5.33 -2.77 -15.99
C VAL A 107 6.04 -1.55 -15.39
N THR A 108 5.40 -0.40 -15.55
CA THR A 108 5.90 0.89 -15.06
C THR A 108 5.08 1.45 -13.90
N ASN A 109 3.83 1.01 -13.76
CA ASN A 109 2.91 1.47 -12.73
C ASN A 109 2.20 0.28 -12.07
N MET A 110 2.41 0.11 -10.76
CA MET A 110 1.75 -0.88 -9.93
C MET A 110 0.89 -0.24 -8.83
N ASN A 111 0.58 1.05 -8.96
CA ASN A 111 -0.12 1.82 -7.94
C ASN A 111 -1.43 1.14 -7.53
N GLY A 112 -1.54 0.83 -6.25
CA GLY A 112 -2.75 0.29 -5.66
C GLY A 112 -3.16 -1.11 -6.15
N MET A 113 -2.27 -1.87 -6.81
CA MET A 113 -2.65 -3.14 -7.46
C MET A 113 -3.36 -4.11 -6.52
N PHE A 114 -2.96 -4.21 -5.24
CA PHE A 114 -3.55 -5.11 -4.24
C PHE A 114 -4.25 -4.37 -3.08
N VAL A 115 -4.72 -3.15 -3.30
CA VAL A 115 -5.45 -2.40 -2.26
C VAL A 115 -6.64 -3.23 -1.77
N ALA A 116 -6.73 -3.48 -0.46
CA ALA A 116 -7.78 -4.27 0.17
C ALA A 116 -7.95 -5.71 -0.37
N ALA A 117 -6.93 -6.26 -1.06
CA ALA A 117 -6.85 -7.68 -1.40
C ALA A 117 -6.43 -8.50 -0.15
N SER A 118 -7.29 -8.48 0.87
CA SER A 118 -6.95 -8.90 2.23
C SER A 118 -6.46 -10.34 2.38
N ALA A 119 -6.87 -11.27 1.50
CA ALA A 119 -6.40 -12.65 1.49
C ALA A 119 -5.11 -12.89 0.69
N PHE A 120 -4.66 -11.91 -0.10
CA PHE A 120 -3.53 -12.09 -1.02
C PHE A 120 -2.21 -12.29 -0.26
N ASN A 121 -1.55 -13.43 -0.49
CA ASN A 121 -0.26 -13.75 0.09
C ASN A 121 0.54 -14.69 -0.82
N GLN A 122 0.44 -14.52 -2.14
CA GLN A 122 1.13 -15.37 -3.11
C GLN A 122 2.54 -14.88 -3.40
N ASP A 123 3.43 -15.84 -3.64
CA ASP A 123 4.83 -15.58 -3.93
C ASP A 123 5.00 -14.83 -5.26
N ILE A 124 5.59 -13.65 -5.18
CA ILE A 124 5.85 -12.71 -6.29
C ILE A 124 7.32 -12.24 -6.26
N ARG A 125 8.20 -12.99 -5.60
CA ARG A 125 9.62 -12.63 -5.45
C ARG A 125 10.37 -12.50 -6.78
N ASN A 126 9.88 -13.19 -7.81
CA ASN A 126 10.51 -13.27 -9.14
C ASN A 126 10.03 -12.20 -10.11
N TRP A 127 9.10 -11.33 -9.71
CA TRP A 127 8.67 -10.21 -10.55
C TRP A 127 9.84 -9.27 -10.85
N ASP A 128 9.99 -8.92 -12.12
CA ASP A 128 10.90 -7.87 -12.55
C ASP A 128 10.25 -6.50 -12.32
N THR A 129 10.79 -5.74 -11.38
CA THR A 129 10.32 -4.40 -11.03
C THR A 129 11.26 -3.30 -11.54
N SER A 130 12.25 -3.63 -12.37
CA SER A 130 13.32 -2.70 -12.79
C SER A 130 12.85 -1.50 -13.62
N GLU A 131 11.64 -1.57 -14.18
CA GLU A 131 10.98 -0.48 -14.90
C GLU A 131 9.89 0.24 -14.09
N VAL A 132 9.58 -0.22 -12.88
CA VAL A 132 8.50 0.34 -12.05
C VAL A 132 8.89 1.71 -11.49
N ILE A 133 8.01 2.69 -11.66
CA ILE A 133 8.20 4.07 -11.21
C ILE A 133 7.28 4.41 -10.03
N ASP A 134 6.09 3.80 -9.99
CA ASP A 134 5.05 4.07 -9.00
C ASP A 134 4.61 2.77 -8.31
N MET A 135 4.86 2.68 -7.00
CA MET A 135 4.45 1.59 -6.12
C MET A 135 3.52 2.08 -4.99
N ALA A 136 2.96 3.30 -5.11
CA ALA A 136 2.08 3.83 -4.09
C ALA A 136 0.90 2.90 -3.84
N ASN A 137 0.56 2.68 -2.58
CA ASN A 137 -0.54 1.86 -2.09
C ASN A 137 -0.53 0.40 -2.56
N LEU A 138 0.60 -0.13 -3.08
CA LEU A 138 0.64 -1.46 -3.72
C LEU A 138 -0.01 -2.56 -2.86
N PHE A 139 0.25 -2.57 -1.56
CA PHE A 139 -0.28 -3.52 -0.57
C PHE A 139 -1.10 -2.84 0.53
N PHE A 140 -1.69 -1.67 0.25
CA PHE A 140 -2.57 -0.98 1.20
C PHE A 140 -3.70 -1.92 1.63
N GLU A 141 -3.86 -2.18 2.93
CA GLU A 141 -4.88 -3.08 3.49
C GLU A 141 -4.79 -4.54 2.97
N ALA A 142 -3.67 -4.95 2.37
CA ALA A 142 -3.39 -6.36 2.05
C ALA A 142 -2.96 -7.11 3.32
N ALA A 143 -3.91 -7.29 4.25
CA ALA A 143 -3.64 -7.69 5.63
C ALA A 143 -2.84 -8.99 5.79
N ALA A 144 -3.01 -9.96 4.88
CA ALA A 144 -2.31 -11.25 4.91
C ALA A 144 -0.94 -11.26 4.22
N PHE A 145 -0.58 -10.22 3.46
CA PHE A 145 0.61 -10.22 2.61
C PHE A 145 1.90 -10.21 3.45
N ASN A 146 2.77 -11.20 3.23
CA ASN A 146 4.05 -11.33 3.93
C ASN A 146 5.09 -12.13 3.11
N GLN A 147 5.16 -11.90 1.80
CA GLN A 147 6.07 -12.63 0.90
C GLN A 147 7.41 -11.92 0.69
N PRO A 148 8.52 -12.67 0.47
CA PRO A 148 9.86 -12.11 0.45
C PRO A 148 10.13 -11.32 -0.84
N ILE A 149 9.91 -10.01 -0.78
CA ILE A 149 10.10 -9.05 -1.90
C ILE A 149 11.39 -8.21 -1.78
N GLY A 150 12.31 -8.60 -0.88
CA GLY A 150 13.58 -7.90 -0.69
C GLY A 150 14.49 -7.89 -1.92
N GLY A 151 14.27 -8.80 -2.88
CA GLY A 151 15.02 -8.87 -4.14
C GLY A 151 14.50 -7.97 -5.27
N TRP A 152 13.41 -7.22 -5.05
CA TRP A 152 12.89 -6.30 -6.05
C TRP A 152 13.85 -5.13 -6.32
N ASN A 153 13.92 -4.71 -7.57
CA ASN A 153 14.65 -3.52 -7.97
C ASN A 153 13.76 -2.27 -7.83
N THR A 154 14.10 -1.39 -6.90
CA THR A 154 13.35 -0.15 -6.62
C THR A 154 14.05 1.12 -7.12
N ALA A 155 15.16 1.01 -7.86
CA ALA A 155 16.02 2.14 -8.22
C ALA A 155 15.35 3.21 -9.12
N LYS A 156 14.18 2.92 -9.70
CA LYS A 156 13.36 3.87 -10.47
C LYS A 156 12.13 4.39 -9.73
N VAL A 157 11.79 3.79 -8.60
CA VAL A 157 10.58 4.12 -7.84
C VAL A 157 10.71 5.52 -7.24
N LYS A 158 9.66 6.33 -7.43
CA LYS A 158 9.59 7.70 -6.90
C LYS A 158 8.56 7.85 -5.79
N ASP A 159 7.53 7.02 -5.80
CA ASP A 159 6.42 7.10 -4.85
C ASP A 159 6.19 5.72 -4.20
N MET A 160 6.29 5.70 -2.87
CA MET A 160 6.01 4.54 -2.00
C MET A 160 4.93 4.85 -0.96
N ASN A 161 4.13 5.91 -1.19
CA ASN A 161 3.08 6.34 -0.28
C ASN A 161 2.11 5.20 0.03
N GLY A 162 1.87 4.95 1.31
CA GLY A 162 0.90 3.97 1.78
C GLY A 162 1.17 2.52 1.33
N MET A 163 2.36 2.20 0.81
CA MET A 163 2.63 0.91 0.16
C MET A 163 2.24 -0.30 1.04
N PHE A 164 2.47 -0.24 2.35
CA PHE A 164 2.13 -1.27 3.34
C PHE A 164 1.19 -0.75 4.44
N HIS A 165 0.47 0.35 4.20
CA HIS A 165 -0.49 0.87 5.17
C HIS A 165 -1.54 -0.20 5.45
N LEU A 166 -1.77 -0.55 6.73
CA LEU A 166 -2.69 -1.61 7.18
C LEU A 166 -2.30 -3.04 6.72
N ALA A 167 -1.10 -3.25 6.18
CA ALA A 167 -0.57 -4.59 5.87
C ALA A 167 -0.09 -5.28 7.15
N ALA A 168 -1.04 -5.69 8.00
CA ALA A 168 -0.78 -6.10 9.38
C ALA A 168 0.22 -7.26 9.54
N ALA A 169 0.28 -8.19 8.58
CA ALA A 169 1.20 -9.34 8.60
C ALA A 169 2.61 -9.06 8.05
N PHE A 170 2.80 -7.95 7.32
CA PHE A 170 4.04 -7.71 6.58
C PHE A 170 5.23 -7.49 7.51
N ASN A 171 6.27 -8.32 7.36
CA ASN A 171 7.52 -8.21 8.13
C ASN A 171 8.71 -8.82 7.36
N GLN A 172 8.80 -8.57 6.05
CA GLN A 172 9.86 -9.13 5.21
C GLN A 172 11.02 -8.14 5.05
N ASN A 173 12.25 -8.67 4.99
CA ASN A 173 13.45 -7.86 4.84
C ASN A 173 13.43 -7.11 3.49
N ILE A 174 13.51 -5.79 3.57
CA ILE A 174 13.54 -4.83 2.44
C ILE A 174 14.68 -3.81 2.62
N GLY A 175 15.67 -4.12 3.47
CA GLY A 175 16.79 -3.21 3.76
C GLY A 175 17.72 -2.95 2.58
N GLU A 176 17.69 -3.82 1.56
CA GLU A 176 18.51 -3.73 0.34
C GLU A 176 17.84 -2.94 -0.80
N TRP A 177 16.65 -2.39 -0.58
CA TRP A 177 15.99 -1.55 -1.58
C TRP A 177 16.76 -0.24 -1.82
N ASP A 178 16.89 0.15 -3.08
CA ASP A 178 17.38 1.47 -3.46
C ASP A 178 16.24 2.48 -3.34
N THR A 179 16.32 3.36 -2.34
CA THR A 179 15.35 4.43 -2.08
C THR A 179 15.82 5.81 -2.51
N SER A 180 16.99 5.92 -3.18
CA SER A 180 17.66 7.21 -3.48
C SER A 180 16.82 8.17 -4.32
N ARG A 181 15.81 7.66 -5.04
CA ARG A 181 14.89 8.43 -5.88
C ARG A 181 13.49 8.60 -5.30
N VAL A 182 13.21 8.01 -4.14
CA VAL A 182 11.91 8.11 -3.49
C VAL A 182 11.72 9.52 -2.96
N ILE A 183 10.62 10.14 -3.34
CA ILE A 183 10.26 11.51 -2.97
C ILE A 183 9.32 11.49 -1.75
N SER A 184 8.45 10.48 -1.67
CA SER A 184 7.38 10.43 -0.68
C SER A 184 7.26 9.03 -0.07
N MET A 185 7.28 8.97 1.26
CA MET A 185 7.09 7.75 2.07
C MET A 185 5.91 7.91 3.04
N GLU A 186 4.96 8.79 2.72
CA GLU A 186 3.80 9.09 3.55
C GLU A 186 3.04 7.80 3.87
N ARG A 187 2.78 7.56 5.16
CA ARG A 187 2.02 6.42 5.67
C ARG A 187 2.48 5.04 5.17
N MET A 188 3.72 4.90 4.68
CA MET A 188 4.19 3.67 4.02
C MET A 188 3.99 2.42 4.90
N PHE A 189 4.20 2.52 6.21
CA PHE A 189 4.03 1.44 7.19
C PHE A 189 2.98 1.78 8.26
N ALA A 190 2.09 2.73 8.00
CA ALA A 190 1.06 3.08 8.97
C ALA A 190 0.22 1.83 9.29
N SER A 191 0.01 1.52 10.56
CA SER A 191 -0.69 0.33 11.06
C SER A 191 -0.13 -1.02 10.57
N ALA A 192 1.09 -1.07 10.03
CA ALA A 192 1.81 -2.31 9.72
C ALA A 192 2.37 -2.94 11.00
N SER A 193 1.46 -3.41 11.86
CA SER A 193 1.77 -3.77 13.25
C SER A 193 2.84 -4.86 13.45
N SER A 194 3.10 -5.70 12.45
CA SER A 194 4.16 -6.72 12.50
C SER A 194 5.54 -6.23 12.07
N PHE A 195 5.64 -5.08 11.39
CA PHE A 195 6.86 -4.65 10.72
C PHE A 195 7.95 -4.23 11.73
N HIS A 196 9.10 -4.90 11.66
CA HIS A 196 10.29 -4.64 12.48
C HIS A 196 11.56 -5.06 11.72
N GLN A 197 11.76 -4.53 10.52
CA GLN A 197 12.93 -4.86 9.69
C GLN A 197 13.94 -3.72 9.68
N ASN A 198 15.22 -4.07 9.46
CA ASN A 198 16.28 -3.08 9.36
C ASN A 198 16.18 -2.31 8.04
N ILE A 199 15.95 -1.00 8.15
CA ILE A 199 15.87 -0.05 7.04
C ILE A 199 16.80 1.16 7.26
N GLY A 200 17.75 1.07 8.19
CA GLY A 200 18.70 2.15 8.47
C GLY A 200 19.61 2.47 7.28
N ASN A 201 19.81 1.54 6.34
CA ASN A 201 20.66 1.75 5.17
C ASN A 201 19.96 2.47 4.00
N TRP A 202 18.67 2.78 4.12
CA TRP A 202 17.94 3.49 3.07
C TRP A 202 18.50 4.90 2.84
N ASP A 203 18.62 5.28 1.57
CA ASP A 203 18.93 6.66 1.17
C ASP A 203 17.63 7.48 1.16
N THR A 204 17.46 8.33 2.17
CA THR A 204 16.30 9.22 2.30
C THR A 204 16.59 10.64 1.81
N SER A 205 17.73 10.90 1.17
CA SER A 205 18.18 12.25 0.82
C SER A 205 17.26 13.00 -0.14
N SER A 206 16.44 12.27 -0.92
CA SER A 206 15.44 12.82 -1.83
C SER A 206 14.04 12.97 -1.23
N VAL A 207 13.80 12.41 -0.03
CA VAL A 207 12.46 12.36 0.58
C VAL A 207 12.06 13.74 1.11
N THR A 208 10.86 14.18 0.75
CA THR A 208 10.31 15.47 1.17
C THR A 208 9.22 15.34 2.23
N THR A 209 8.54 14.20 2.33
CA THR A 209 7.53 13.94 3.35
C THR A 209 7.60 12.51 3.87
N MET A 210 7.47 12.37 5.19
CA MET A 210 7.36 11.10 5.88
C MET A 210 6.10 11.06 6.77
N GLN A 211 5.12 11.96 6.55
CA GLN A 211 3.93 12.07 7.40
C GLN A 211 3.33 10.69 7.71
N GLY A 212 3.18 10.39 9.00
CA GLY A 212 2.56 9.15 9.47
C GLY A 212 3.21 7.85 9.02
N MET A 213 4.46 7.83 8.52
CA MET A 213 5.08 6.63 7.94
C MET A 213 5.01 5.40 8.86
N PHE A 214 5.15 5.58 10.18
CA PHE A 214 5.09 4.52 11.19
C PHE A 214 3.94 4.71 12.20
N ASP A 215 2.92 5.50 11.86
CA ASP A 215 1.74 5.68 12.72
C ASP A 215 1.14 4.30 13.04
N SER A 216 0.98 3.96 14.32
CA SER A 216 0.44 2.70 14.80
C SER A 216 1.22 1.44 14.37
N ALA A 217 2.47 1.59 13.88
CA ALA A 217 3.40 0.49 13.64
C ALA A 217 4.01 0.01 14.96
N SER A 218 3.19 -0.63 15.80
CA SER A 218 3.46 -0.86 17.22
C SER A 218 4.72 -1.67 17.55
N ARG A 219 5.25 -2.46 16.60
CA ARG A 219 6.50 -3.23 16.76
C ARG A 219 7.73 -2.57 16.16
N PHE A 220 7.58 -1.47 15.43
CA PHE A 220 8.69 -0.83 14.75
C PHE A 220 9.63 -0.17 15.76
N ASN A 221 10.92 -0.53 15.70
CA ASN A 221 11.97 0.02 16.55
C ASN A 221 13.36 -0.17 15.90
N SER A 222 13.44 -0.12 14.56
CA SER A 222 14.73 -0.20 13.85
C SER A 222 15.46 1.13 13.96
N ASP A 223 16.78 1.09 14.13
CA ASP A 223 17.63 2.28 14.07
C ASP A 223 17.53 2.92 12.67
N ILE A 224 17.22 4.22 12.68
CA ILE A 224 17.07 5.11 11.53
C ILE A 224 17.69 6.49 11.84
N GLY A 225 18.51 6.59 12.89
CA GLY A 225 19.12 7.86 13.30
C GLY A 225 20.07 8.43 12.24
N ASN A 226 20.56 7.58 11.34
CA ASN A 226 21.46 7.94 10.23
C ASN A 226 20.76 8.42 8.95
N TRP A 227 19.42 8.44 8.91
CA TRP A 227 18.68 8.93 7.75
C TRP A 227 18.97 10.41 7.46
N ASN A 228 19.03 10.76 6.18
CA ASN A 228 19.17 12.15 5.74
C ASN A 228 17.78 12.79 5.63
N THR A 229 17.45 13.69 6.55
CA THR A 229 16.15 14.38 6.61
C THR A 229 16.21 15.84 6.12
N ALA A 230 17.30 16.28 5.50
CA ALA A 230 17.52 17.69 5.13
C ALA A 230 16.53 18.26 4.10
N HIS A 231 15.73 17.40 3.45
CA HIS A 231 14.65 17.78 2.54
C HIS A 231 13.24 17.55 3.09
N VAL A 232 13.11 16.92 4.26
CA VAL A 232 11.82 16.59 4.85
C VAL A 232 11.16 17.84 5.41
N THR A 233 9.91 18.07 5.02
CA THR A 233 9.10 19.21 5.48
C THR A 233 7.99 18.82 6.44
N ASP A 234 7.49 17.58 6.36
CA ASP A 234 6.39 17.10 7.21
C ASP A 234 6.75 15.77 7.89
N THR A 235 6.72 15.80 9.22
CA THR A 235 6.93 14.65 10.10
C THR A 235 5.73 14.43 11.03
N SER A 236 4.61 15.12 10.80
CA SER A 236 3.42 14.98 11.63
C SER A 236 2.99 13.52 11.71
N VAL A 237 2.62 13.09 12.92
CA VAL A 237 2.11 11.73 13.21
C VAL A 237 3.11 10.59 12.89
N LEU A 238 4.38 10.86 12.55
CA LEU A 238 5.33 9.85 12.04
C LEU A 238 5.42 8.58 12.88
N PHE A 239 5.43 8.72 14.22
CA PHE A 239 5.51 7.63 15.19
C PHE A 239 4.34 7.66 16.18
N ALA A 240 3.21 8.28 15.82
CA ALA A 240 2.04 8.23 16.68
C ALA A 240 1.66 6.76 16.93
N PHE A 241 1.35 6.38 18.17
CA PHE A 241 1.02 5.02 18.60
C PHE A 241 2.07 3.93 18.27
N ALA A 242 3.29 4.28 17.84
CA ALA A 242 4.40 3.35 17.66
C ALA A 242 5.00 3.00 19.04
N SER A 243 4.28 2.17 19.79
CA SER A 243 4.48 1.99 21.24
C SER A 243 5.85 1.42 21.63
N GLN A 244 6.54 0.71 20.75
CA GLN A 244 7.89 0.18 20.98
C GLN A 244 9.03 1.08 20.46
N PHE A 245 8.73 2.15 19.74
CA PHE A 245 9.75 2.99 19.13
C PHE A 245 10.54 3.77 20.20
N ASN A 246 11.87 3.62 20.20
CA ASN A 246 12.78 4.27 21.14
C ASN A 246 14.19 4.43 20.55
N GLN A 247 14.31 4.89 19.30
CA GLN A 247 15.60 5.10 18.64
C GLN A 247 16.03 6.56 18.70
N ASP A 248 17.33 6.79 18.80
CA ASP A 248 17.93 8.13 18.82
C ASP A 248 17.80 8.79 17.44
N LEU A 249 17.12 9.94 17.39
CA LEU A 249 16.91 10.75 16.19
C LEU A 249 17.63 12.10 16.27
N SER A 250 18.50 12.30 17.26
CA SER A 250 19.16 13.58 17.52
C SER A 250 19.97 14.11 16.34
N ALA A 251 20.42 13.23 15.44
CA ALA A 251 21.17 13.55 14.22
C ALA A 251 20.31 14.02 13.03
N TRP A 252 18.99 13.90 13.09
CA TRP A 252 18.11 14.36 12.03
C TRP A 252 18.18 15.88 11.86
N ASP A 253 18.26 16.32 10.60
CA ASP A 253 18.13 17.73 10.23
C ASP A 253 16.65 18.13 10.24
N THR A 254 16.30 19.06 11.13
CA THR A 254 14.93 19.57 11.31
C THR A 254 14.75 20.99 10.77
N ALA A 255 15.71 21.53 10.02
CA ALA A 255 15.72 22.93 9.60
C ALA A 255 14.60 23.29 8.62
N LYS A 256 14.16 22.32 7.80
CA LYS A 256 13.07 22.49 6.82
C LYS A 256 11.73 21.92 7.26
N VAL A 257 11.70 21.17 8.36
CA VAL A 257 10.44 20.65 8.91
C VAL A 257 9.55 21.86 9.24
N THR A 258 8.26 21.75 8.97
CA THR A 258 7.26 22.77 9.31
C THR A 258 6.23 22.23 10.30
N ASP A 259 6.04 20.91 10.35
CA ASP A 259 5.08 20.24 11.23
C ASP A 259 5.67 18.98 11.90
N MET A 260 5.64 18.97 13.24
CA MET A 260 5.95 17.85 14.14
C MET A 260 4.77 17.53 15.07
N SER A 261 3.56 17.96 14.70
CA SER A 261 2.36 17.69 15.48
C SER A 261 2.17 16.19 15.64
N PHE A 262 1.91 15.77 16.87
CA PHE A 262 1.68 14.37 17.23
C PHE A 262 2.82 13.42 16.83
N LEU A 263 4.05 13.90 16.59
CA LEU A 263 5.17 13.09 16.08
C LEU A 263 5.37 11.79 16.86
N PHE A 264 5.28 11.85 18.19
CA PHE A 264 5.43 10.74 19.12
C PHE A 264 4.22 10.57 20.03
N PHE A 265 3.03 10.97 19.56
CA PHE A 265 1.80 10.85 20.33
C PHE A 265 1.58 9.38 20.72
N GLN A 266 1.48 9.06 22.00
CA GLN A 266 1.30 7.69 22.52
C GLN A 266 2.43 6.71 22.13
N ALA A 267 3.63 7.20 21.77
CA ALA A 267 4.82 6.38 21.58
C ALA A 267 5.42 5.99 22.96
N ALA A 268 4.76 5.04 23.63
CA ALA A 268 4.95 4.76 25.06
C ALA A 268 6.40 4.47 25.48
N SER A 269 7.22 3.84 24.63
CA SER A 269 8.61 3.50 24.96
C SER A 269 9.62 4.61 24.68
N LEU A 270 9.22 5.70 24.01
CA LEU A 270 10.15 6.74 23.60
C LEU A 270 10.71 7.48 24.82
N ASN A 271 12.03 7.39 24.96
CA ASN A 271 12.82 8.02 26.00
C ASN A 271 14.24 8.34 25.47
N GLN A 272 14.34 9.27 24.53
CA GLN A 272 15.59 9.74 23.91
C GLN A 272 15.84 11.24 24.11
N ASP A 273 17.11 11.64 24.06
CA ASP A 273 17.53 13.05 24.06
C ASP A 273 17.42 13.66 22.67
N LEU A 274 16.45 14.57 22.50
CA LEU A 274 16.21 15.29 21.25
C LEU A 274 16.52 16.79 21.38
N CYS A 275 17.35 17.20 22.34
CA CYS A 275 17.73 18.60 22.58
C CYS A 275 18.23 19.34 21.33
N SER A 276 18.81 18.64 20.35
CA SER A 276 19.23 19.22 19.07
C SER A 276 18.08 19.91 18.30
N TRP A 277 16.83 19.47 18.53
CA TRP A 277 15.64 19.98 17.84
C TRP A 277 15.03 21.22 18.50
N VAL A 278 15.60 21.73 19.60
CA VAL A 278 15.02 22.84 20.39
C VAL A 278 14.77 24.11 19.58
N ARG A 279 15.55 24.35 18.52
CA ARG A 279 15.41 25.53 17.64
C ARG A 279 14.59 25.29 16.38
N ALA A 280 13.98 24.11 16.22
CA ALA A 280 13.16 23.81 15.05
C ALA A 280 11.94 24.78 15.00
N PRO A 281 11.80 25.62 13.96
CA PRO A 281 10.74 26.65 13.87
C PRO A 281 9.41 26.03 13.41
N VAL A 282 8.86 25.10 14.20
CA VAL A 282 7.81 24.16 13.75
C VAL A 282 6.65 24.03 14.72
N LEU A 283 5.50 23.61 14.20
CA LEU A 283 4.36 23.22 15.03
C LEU A 283 4.67 21.92 15.78
N LYS A 284 4.56 21.92 17.12
CA LYS A 284 4.89 20.78 18.00
C LYS A 284 3.68 20.31 18.82
N THR A 285 2.47 20.52 18.31
CA THR A 285 1.22 20.22 19.03
C THR A 285 1.17 18.77 19.48
N ASN A 286 1.03 18.51 20.79
CA ASN A 286 0.94 17.15 21.37
C ASN A 286 2.07 16.19 20.94
N MET A 287 3.24 16.74 20.60
CA MET A 287 4.35 15.97 20.03
C MET A 287 4.72 14.76 20.90
N PHE A 288 4.70 14.90 22.22
CA PHE A 288 5.11 13.86 23.18
C PHE A 288 3.98 13.33 24.07
N THR A 289 2.73 13.76 23.86
CA THR A 289 1.61 13.35 24.74
C THR A 289 1.49 11.83 24.75
N GLY A 290 1.66 11.19 25.91
CA GLY A 290 1.58 9.72 26.05
C GLY A 290 2.86 8.93 25.75
N SER A 291 3.99 9.60 25.50
CA SER A 291 5.33 8.96 25.49
C SER A 291 5.89 8.74 26.91
N SER A 292 7.11 8.20 27.04
CA SER A 292 7.82 8.14 28.35
C SER A 292 8.57 9.44 28.70
N CYS A 293 8.54 10.45 27.82
CA CYS A 293 9.21 11.73 28.08
C CYS A 293 8.54 12.49 29.26
N PRO A 294 9.29 12.87 30.31
CA PRO A 294 8.73 13.31 31.61
C PRO A 294 7.84 14.56 31.66
N GLU A 295 7.80 15.41 30.62
CA GLU A 295 7.01 16.65 30.63
C GLU A 295 6.07 16.74 29.41
N HIS A 296 4.83 16.35 29.64
CA HIS A 296 3.86 16.08 28.58
C HIS A 296 3.24 17.29 27.89
N ASN A 297 3.39 18.55 28.33
CA ASN A 297 2.76 19.70 27.65
C ASN A 297 3.16 21.04 28.30
N THR A 298 4.41 21.47 28.23
CA THR A 298 4.73 22.87 28.56
C THR A 298 4.56 23.73 27.30
N GLN A 299 3.43 24.45 27.23
CA GLN A 299 3.26 25.65 26.39
C GLN A 299 4.17 26.79 26.90
N LEU A 300 5.47 26.53 27.05
CA LEU A 300 6.44 27.55 27.44
C LEU A 300 7.47 27.62 26.33
N ALA A 301 7.52 28.81 25.74
CA ALA A 301 8.46 29.23 24.71
C ALA A 301 9.85 28.56 24.86
N ASP A 302 10.34 28.04 23.75
CA ASP A 302 11.77 27.85 23.43
C ASP A 302 12.63 26.90 24.27
N THR A 303 12.10 26.07 25.18
CA THR A 303 12.96 25.13 25.95
C THR A 303 12.44 23.69 25.96
N PHE A 304 12.45 23.08 24.78
CA PHE A 304 12.26 21.65 24.52
C PHE A 304 13.41 20.76 25.05
N CYS A 305 14.54 21.35 25.45
CA CYS A 305 15.72 20.57 25.81
C CYS A 305 15.60 19.99 27.22
N ARG A 306 15.13 18.75 27.31
CA ARG A 306 15.37 17.85 28.43
C ARG A 306 15.61 16.46 27.86
N ALA A 307 16.67 15.81 28.32
CA ALA A 307 16.87 14.39 28.08
C ALA A 307 15.63 13.63 28.58
N CYS A 308 14.98 12.91 27.67
CA CYS A 308 14.31 11.68 28.05
C CYS A 308 15.46 10.64 28.17
#